data_AF-G5E6K1-F1
#
_entry.id   AF-G5E6K1-F1
#
_cell.length_a   1.000
_cell.length_b   1.000
_cell.length_c   1.000
_cell.angle_alpha   90.00
_cell.angle_beta   90.00
_cell.angle_gamma   90.00
#
_symmetry.space_group_name_H-M   'P 1'
#
loop_
_entity.id
_entity.type
_entity.pdbx_description
1 polymer ?
#
loop_
_entity_poly.entity_id
_entity_poly.type
_entity_poly.pdbx_seq_one_letter_code
_entity_poly.pdbx_strand_id
1 'polypeptide(L)'
;MKSRIPVVLLACGSFNPITNMHLRLFEVARDHLHQTGRYQVIGGIISPVNDNYRKKGLVAARHRVAMARLALQTSDWIRVDSWESEQTQWMETIKVLRHHHSELLRSLPRMEDPDQGSASSPASAGRDTFFREEQRSALQGWTFIIKVKVAWQCIRIRQKLSEPLVEKASLLCKW
;
A
#
# COMPACT_ATOMS: atom_id res chain seq x y z
N MET A 1 22.43 15.41 5.49
CA MET A 1 21.00 15.22 5.86
C MET A 1 20.64 13.77 5.60
N LYS A 2 20.04 13.04 6.55
CA LYS A 2 19.64 11.64 6.31
C LYS A 2 18.49 11.62 5.32
N SER A 3 18.60 10.83 4.25
CA SER A 3 17.50 10.58 3.33
C SER A 3 16.37 9.85 4.07
N ARG A 4 15.13 10.32 3.87
CA ARG A 4 13.93 9.65 4.41
C ARG A 4 13.47 8.59 3.43
N ILE A 5 12.93 7.49 3.96
CA ILE A 5 12.39 6.39 3.15
C ILE A 5 11.03 6.81 2.60
N PRO A 6 10.82 6.85 1.27
CA PRO A 6 9.50 7.15 0.71
C PRO A 6 8.50 6.03 1.00
N VAL A 7 7.28 6.42 1.36
CA VAL A 7 6.20 5.50 1.74
C VAL A 7 4.90 5.88 1.03
N VAL A 8 4.19 4.87 0.54
CA VAL A 8 2.81 5.00 0.07
C VAL A 8 1.88 4.28 1.04
N LEU A 9 0.79 4.94 1.42
CA LEU A 9 -0.23 4.36 2.30
C LEU A 9 -1.34 3.72 1.47
N LEU A 10 -1.64 2.45 1.72
CA LEU A 10 -2.77 1.76 1.08
C LEU A 10 -3.85 1.40 2.10
N ALA A 11 -5.08 1.83 1.84
CA ALA A 11 -6.27 1.43 2.57
C ALA A 11 -7.24 0.65 1.67
N CYS A 12 -7.34 -0.66 1.90
CA CYS A 12 -8.37 -1.50 1.28
C CYS A 12 -9.60 -1.57 2.19
N GLY A 13 -10.80 -1.55 1.61
CA GLY A 13 -12.03 -1.62 2.39
C GLY A 13 -13.29 -1.51 1.55
N SER A 14 -14.44 -1.64 2.20
CA SER A 14 -15.73 -1.50 1.50
C SER A 14 -15.97 -0.06 1.04
N PHE A 15 -15.71 0.95 1.88
CA PHE A 15 -16.07 2.36 1.62
C PHE A 15 -17.53 2.50 1.17
N ASN A 16 -18.45 2.04 2.02
CA ASN A 16 -19.88 1.89 1.72
C ASN A 16 -20.78 2.68 2.69
N PRO A 17 -20.81 4.03 2.63
CA PRO A 17 -19.97 4.91 1.81
C PRO A 17 -18.62 5.24 2.49
N ILE A 18 -17.78 6.02 1.81
CA ILE A 18 -16.62 6.67 2.44
C ILE A 18 -17.09 7.66 3.51
N THR A 19 -16.27 7.90 4.55
CA THR A 19 -16.61 8.80 5.67
C THR A 19 -15.38 9.60 6.09
N ASN A 20 -15.60 10.69 6.83
CA ASN A 20 -14.51 11.53 7.37
C ASN A 20 -13.52 10.75 8.24
N MET A 21 -13.95 9.66 8.90
CA MET A 21 -13.04 8.80 9.65
C MET A 21 -12.02 8.10 8.75
N HIS A 22 -12.42 7.65 7.56
CA HIS A 22 -11.50 7.03 6.60
C HIS A 22 -10.44 8.04 6.14
N LEU A 23 -10.84 9.29 5.89
CA LEU A 23 -9.92 10.36 5.51
C LEU A 23 -8.97 10.72 6.66
N ARG A 24 -9.51 10.88 7.88
CA ARG A 24 -8.70 11.23 9.06
C ARG A 24 -7.64 10.18 9.37
N LEU A 25 -7.90 8.92 9.07
CA LEU A 25 -6.93 7.83 9.24
C LEU A 25 -5.65 8.05 8.42
N PHE A 26 -5.78 8.52 7.17
CA PHE A 26 -4.63 8.82 6.33
C PHE A 26 -3.79 9.96 6.93
N GLU A 27 -4.43 11.03 7.35
CA GLU A 27 -3.77 12.19 7.97
C GLU A 27 -3.00 11.80 9.23
N VAL A 28 -3.63 11.06 10.14
CA VAL A 28 -2.98 10.59 11.38
C VAL A 28 -1.81 9.64 11.09
N ALA A 29 -1.96 8.75 10.10
CA ALA A 29 -0.88 7.83 9.71
C ALA A 29 0.31 8.58 9.08
N ARG A 30 0.03 9.59 8.24
CA ARG A 30 1.04 10.45 7.64
C ARG A 30 1.84 11.20 8.70
N ASP A 31 1.14 11.89 9.59
CA ASP A 31 1.75 12.65 10.69
C ASP A 31 2.63 11.73 11.56
N HIS A 32 2.13 10.54 11.91
CA HIS A 32 2.88 9.59 12.72
C HIS A 32 4.17 9.14 12.03
N LEU A 33 4.11 8.79 10.73
CA LEU A 33 5.29 8.34 9.98
C LEU A 33 6.33 9.46 9.83
N HIS A 34 5.89 10.68 9.54
CA HIS A 34 6.77 11.85 9.46
C HIS A 34 7.41 12.18 10.81
N GLN A 35 6.66 12.08 11.92
CA GLN A 35 7.17 12.31 13.29
C GLN A 35 8.32 11.35 13.67
N THR A 36 8.37 10.15 13.08
CA THR A 36 9.50 9.23 13.33
C THR A 36 10.84 9.75 12.78
N GLY A 37 10.81 10.74 11.87
CA GLY A 37 11.99 11.26 11.19
C GLY A 37 12.61 10.30 10.16
N ARG A 38 12.10 9.08 10.02
CA ARG A 38 12.64 8.03 9.13
C ARG A 38 11.92 7.94 7.80
N TYR A 39 10.63 8.25 7.78
CA TYR A 39 9.75 8.03 6.63
C TYR A 39 9.25 9.35 6.04
N GLN A 40 9.04 9.35 4.73
CA GLN A 40 8.38 10.41 4.00
C GLN A 40 7.18 9.81 3.25
N VAL A 41 5.97 10.07 3.71
CA VAL A 41 4.78 9.69 2.94
C VAL A 41 4.72 10.53 1.67
N ILE A 42 4.65 9.85 0.52
CA ILE A 42 4.62 10.45 -0.83
C ILE A 42 3.27 10.23 -1.53
N GLY A 43 2.37 9.44 -0.96
CA GLY A 43 1.03 9.24 -1.51
C GLY A 43 0.14 8.35 -0.64
N GLY A 44 -1.17 8.47 -0.86
CA GLY A 44 -2.20 7.62 -0.26
C GLY A 44 -3.12 7.01 -1.32
N ILE A 45 -3.52 5.76 -1.14
CA ILE A 45 -4.40 5.03 -2.05
C ILE A 45 -5.58 4.46 -1.26
N ILE A 46 -6.79 4.88 -1.64
CA ILE A 46 -8.04 4.24 -1.26
C ILE A 46 -8.38 3.20 -2.34
N SER A 47 -8.46 1.93 -1.94
CA SER A 47 -8.78 0.80 -2.82
C SER A 47 -10.11 0.18 -2.42
N PRO A 48 -11.22 0.54 -3.10
CA PRO A 48 -12.52 -0.06 -2.83
C PRO A 48 -12.55 -1.54 -3.20
N VAL A 49 -13.13 -2.36 -2.32
CA VAL A 49 -13.26 -3.81 -2.54
C VAL A 49 -14.12 -4.10 -3.77
N ASN A 50 -13.87 -5.23 -4.43
CA ASN A 50 -14.72 -5.76 -5.49
C ASN A 50 -16.13 -6.16 -4.99
N ASP A 51 -17.13 -6.07 -5.86
CA ASP A 51 -18.52 -6.40 -5.54
C ASP A 51 -18.72 -7.90 -5.22
N ASN A 52 -17.86 -8.78 -5.75
CA ASN A 52 -17.85 -10.21 -5.43
C ASN A 52 -17.33 -10.53 -4.02
N TYR A 53 -16.99 -9.53 -3.21
CA TYR A 53 -16.81 -9.71 -1.76
C TYR A 53 -18.11 -10.16 -1.06
N ARG A 54 -19.28 -9.95 -1.70
CA ARG A 54 -20.60 -10.47 -1.27
C ARG A 54 -21.02 -10.06 0.15
N LYS A 55 -20.55 -8.91 0.64
CA LYS A 55 -21.09 -8.32 1.88
C LYS A 55 -22.54 -7.87 1.65
N LYS A 56 -23.45 -8.28 2.53
CA LYS A 56 -24.86 -7.86 2.47
C LYS A 56 -24.97 -6.33 2.51
N GLY A 57 -25.71 -5.75 1.57
CA GLY A 57 -25.90 -4.29 1.46
C GLY A 57 -24.69 -3.52 0.90
N LEU A 58 -23.72 -4.20 0.28
CA LEU A 58 -22.64 -3.53 -0.44
C LEU A 58 -23.19 -2.85 -1.70
N VAL A 59 -23.08 -1.53 -1.76
CA VAL A 59 -23.43 -0.76 -2.95
C VAL A 59 -22.42 -1.08 -4.07
N ALA A 60 -22.86 -1.06 -5.33
CA ALA A 60 -22.00 -1.33 -6.48
C ALA A 60 -20.70 -0.49 -6.46
N ALA A 61 -19.59 -1.12 -6.85
CA ALA A 61 -18.24 -0.57 -6.84
C ALA A 61 -18.16 0.80 -7.50
N ARG A 62 -18.81 0.96 -8.66
CA ARG A 62 -18.85 2.23 -9.40
C ARG A 62 -19.30 3.42 -8.53
N HIS A 63 -20.28 3.23 -7.66
CA HIS A 63 -20.79 4.30 -6.80
C HIS A 63 -19.83 4.56 -5.65
N ARG A 64 -19.22 3.52 -5.07
CA ARG A 64 -18.24 3.65 -3.99
C ARG A 64 -16.97 4.35 -4.46
N VAL A 65 -16.48 4.00 -5.65
CA VAL A 65 -15.37 4.69 -6.32
C VAL A 65 -15.72 6.16 -6.60
N ALA A 66 -16.92 6.44 -7.12
CA ALA A 66 -17.35 7.82 -7.38
C ALA A 66 -17.45 8.65 -6.09
N MET A 67 -18.05 8.11 -5.02
CA MET A 67 -18.12 8.77 -3.72
C MET A 67 -16.73 9.01 -3.13
N ALA A 68 -15.83 8.04 -3.21
CA ALA A 68 -14.44 8.19 -2.78
C ALA A 68 -13.71 9.28 -3.58
N ARG A 69 -13.92 9.35 -4.91
CA ARG A 69 -13.35 10.40 -5.76
C ARG A 69 -13.84 11.79 -5.36
N LEU A 70 -15.14 11.94 -5.10
CA LEU A 70 -15.73 13.20 -4.62
C LEU A 70 -15.17 13.60 -3.25
N ALA A 71 -15.10 12.66 -2.30
CA ALA A 71 -14.57 12.91 -0.96
C ALA A 71 -13.08 13.28 -0.95
N LEU A 72 -12.33 12.96 -2.01
CA LEU A 72 -10.91 13.26 -2.17
C LEU A 72 -10.64 14.51 -3.01
N GLN A 73 -11.65 15.26 -3.47
CA GLN A 73 -11.45 16.45 -4.30
C GLN A 73 -10.58 17.53 -3.64
N THR A 74 -10.61 17.63 -2.32
CA THR A 74 -9.81 18.59 -1.55
C THR A 74 -8.47 18.02 -1.06
N SER A 75 -8.16 16.77 -1.40
CA SER A 75 -6.89 16.12 -1.04
C SER A 75 -5.89 16.26 -2.18
N ASP A 76 -4.67 16.67 -1.87
CA ASP A 76 -3.55 16.80 -2.80
C ASP A 76 -2.66 15.55 -2.87
N TRP A 77 -2.83 14.58 -1.97
CA TRP A 77 -1.91 13.45 -1.80
C TRP A 77 -2.57 12.08 -1.73
N ILE A 78 -3.90 12.01 -1.53
CA ILE A 78 -4.66 10.77 -1.48
C ILE A 78 -5.48 10.64 -2.75
N ARG A 79 -5.39 9.48 -3.41
CA ARG A 79 -6.19 9.13 -4.59
C ARG A 79 -7.02 7.88 -4.35
N VAL A 80 -8.11 7.75 -5.11
CA VAL A 80 -8.84 6.48 -5.24
C VAL A 80 -8.27 5.70 -6.41
N ASP A 81 -8.08 4.39 -6.23
CA ASP A 81 -7.71 3.46 -7.29
C ASP A 81 -8.79 2.38 -7.41
N SER A 82 -9.37 2.23 -8.60
CA SER A 82 -10.46 1.30 -8.87
C SER A 82 -9.99 -0.10 -9.27
N TRP A 83 -8.68 -0.33 -9.42
CA TRP A 83 -8.14 -1.59 -9.91
C TRP A 83 -8.65 -2.82 -9.14
N GLU A 84 -8.67 -2.79 -7.80
CA GLU A 84 -9.21 -3.89 -6.98
C GLU A 84 -10.68 -4.17 -7.31
N SER A 85 -11.46 -3.10 -7.47
CA SER A 85 -12.89 -3.19 -7.71
C SER A 85 -13.26 -3.62 -9.13
N GLU A 86 -12.38 -3.40 -10.10
CA GLU A 86 -12.57 -3.73 -11.51
C GLU A 86 -12.19 -5.18 -11.87
N GLN A 87 -11.59 -5.92 -10.94
CA GLN A 87 -11.27 -7.32 -11.18
C GLN A 87 -12.52 -8.20 -11.32
N THR A 88 -12.38 -9.32 -12.02
CA THR A 88 -13.48 -10.27 -12.22
C THR A 88 -13.91 -10.97 -10.93
N GLN A 89 -13.03 -11.07 -9.93
CA GLN A 89 -13.28 -11.72 -8.66
C GLN A 89 -12.73 -10.90 -7.50
N TRP A 90 -13.22 -11.18 -6.29
CA TRP A 90 -12.63 -10.62 -5.08
C TRP A 90 -11.17 -11.08 -4.94
N MET A 91 -10.32 -10.14 -4.51
CA MET A 91 -8.92 -10.39 -4.28
C MET A 91 -8.54 -10.26 -2.82
N GLU A 92 -7.67 -11.16 -2.38
CA GLU A 92 -7.00 -11.01 -1.10
C GLU A 92 -6.15 -9.75 -1.08
N THR A 93 -6.12 -9.02 0.04
CA THR A 93 -5.39 -7.75 0.11
C THR A 93 -3.90 -7.90 -0.20
N ILE A 94 -3.29 -9.07 0.02
CA ILE A 94 -1.89 -9.28 -0.34
C ILE A 94 -1.66 -9.17 -1.85
N LYS A 95 -2.63 -9.58 -2.67
CA LYS A 95 -2.58 -9.43 -4.13
C LYS A 95 -2.73 -7.96 -4.55
N VAL A 96 -3.60 -7.22 -3.86
CA VAL A 96 -3.75 -5.76 -4.05
C VAL A 96 -2.47 -5.01 -3.69
N LEU A 97 -1.83 -5.38 -2.56
CA LEU A 97 -0.53 -4.83 -2.17
C LEU A 97 0.55 -5.11 -3.22
N ARG A 98 0.64 -6.37 -3.71
CA ARG A 98 1.61 -6.76 -4.74
C ARG A 98 1.41 -5.96 -6.02
N HIS A 99 0.17 -5.82 -6.47
CA HIS A 99 -0.15 -5.02 -7.65
C HIS A 99 0.33 -3.57 -7.52
N HIS A 100 -0.08 -2.86 -6.47
CA HIS A 100 0.34 -1.47 -6.29
C HIS A 100 1.86 -1.34 -6.09
N HIS A 101 2.50 -2.33 -5.47
CA HIS A 101 3.96 -2.33 -5.33
C HIS A 101 4.64 -2.44 -6.68
N SER A 102 4.21 -3.36 -7.54
CA SER A 102 4.70 -3.49 -8.92
C SER A 102 4.45 -2.23 -9.74
N GLU A 103 3.28 -1.59 -9.60
CA GLU A 103 2.97 -0.34 -10.29
C GLU A 103 3.87 0.81 -9.84
N LEU A 104 4.15 0.93 -8.54
CA LEU A 104 5.09 1.92 -8.03
C LEU A 104 6.49 1.70 -8.58
N LEU A 105 6.99 0.47 -8.58
CA LEU A 105 8.31 0.15 -9.15
C LEU A 105 8.39 0.48 -10.64
N ARG A 106 7.32 0.25 -11.40
CA ARG A 106 7.24 0.56 -12.83
C ARG A 106 7.22 2.08 -13.09
N SER A 107 6.67 2.86 -12.17
CA SER A 107 6.61 4.32 -12.27
C SER A 107 7.91 5.04 -11.88
N LEU A 108 8.86 4.34 -11.26
CA LEU A 108 10.16 4.92 -10.95
C LEU A 108 10.99 5.04 -12.24
N PRO A 109 11.73 6.16 -12.43
CA PRO A 109 12.69 6.25 -13.51
C PRO A 109 13.64 5.06 -13.43
N ARG A 110 13.84 4.34 -14.56
CA ARG A 110 15.02 3.48 -14.68
C ARG A 110 16.21 4.40 -14.46
N MET A 111 17.03 4.13 -13.45
CA MET A 111 18.39 4.67 -13.47
C MET A 111 19.04 4.08 -14.72
N GLU A 112 19.36 4.93 -15.69
CA GLU A 112 20.29 4.57 -16.74
C GLU A 112 21.63 4.29 -16.08
N ASP A 113 22.15 3.08 -16.27
CA ASP A 113 23.52 2.75 -15.89
C ASP A 113 24.46 3.74 -16.61
N PRO A 114 25.42 4.35 -15.92
CA PRO A 114 26.42 5.18 -16.58
C PRO A 114 27.30 4.28 -17.45
N ASP A 115 27.03 4.35 -18.76
CA ASP A 115 27.96 4.17 -19.89
C ASP A 115 29.02 3.08 -19.70
N GLN A 116 28.69 1.83 -20.05
CA GLN A 116 29.71 0.80 -20.27
C GLN A 116 30.40 1.06 -21.61
N GLY A 117 31.48 1.85 -21.55
CA GLY A 117 32.49 1.92 -22.58
C GLY A 117 32.97 0.53 -23.00
N SER A 118 33.05 0.33 -24.31
CA SER A 118 33.44 -0.87 -25.03
C SER A 118 34.67 -1.62 -24.46
N ALA A 119 34.57 -2.94 -24.27
CA ALA A 119 35.61 -3.91 -24.60
C ALA A 119 35.13 -5.38 -24.49
N SER A 120 35.11 -6.06 -25.65
CA SER A 120 35.38 -7.49 -25.94
C SER A 120 35.10 -8.60 -24.90
N SER A 121 34.30 -9.60 -25.31
CA SER A 121 34.21 -10.95 -24.72
C SER A 121 35.53 -11.75 -24.85
N PRO A 122 35.79 -12.78 -24.01
CA PRO A 122 35.19 -14.11 -24.24
C PRO A 122 34.76 -14.92 -23.00
N ALA A 123 33.79 -15.80 -23.25
CA ALA A 123 33.52 -17.15 -22.72
C ALA A 123 33.59 -17.51 -21.20
N SER A 124 32.43 -18.01 -20.74
CA SER A 124 32.17 -19.17 -19.85
C SER A 124 32.83 -19.27 -18.46
N ALA A 125 32.01 -19.16 -17.41
CA ALA A 125 31.75 -20.19 -16.38
C ALA A 125 31.18 -19.53 -15.11
N GLY A 126 30.17 -20.15 -14.48
CA GLY A 126 29.73 -19.77 -13.13
C GLY A 126 28.48 -18.88 -13.04
N ARG A 127 27.41 -19.22 -13.75
CA ARG A 127 26.06 -18.68 -13.48
C ARG A 127 25.42 -19.62 -12.46
N ASP A 128 25.50 -19.29 -11.15
CA ASP A 128 24.53 -19.79 -10.16
C ASP A 128 24.64 -19.15 -8.76
N THR A 129 25.66 -18.32 -8.47
CA THR A 129 25.77 -17.65 -7.16
C THR A 129 25.53 -16.13 -7.19
N PHE A 130 25.67 -15.49 -8.36
CA PHE A 130 25.51 -14.03 -8.52
C PHE A 130 24.03 -13.57 -8.54
N PHE A 131 23.12 -14.45 -8.97
CA PHE A 131 21.69 -14.13 -9.09
C PHE A 131 20.97 -13.94 -7.74
N ARG A 132 21.61 -14.33 -6.62
CA ARG A 132 21.04 -14.22 -5.27
C ARG A 132 21.48 -12.94 -4.54
N GLU A 133 22.56 -12.31 -4.97
CA GLU A 133 23.07 -11.06 -4.39
C GLU A 133 22.54 -9.82 -5.12
N GLU A 134 22.37 -9.91 -6.45
CA GLU A 134 21.76 -8.84 -7.23
C GLU A 134 20.28 -8.60 -6.86
N GLN A 135 19.54 -9.67 -6.53
CA GLN A 135 18.18 -9.56 -5.98
C GLN A 135 18.14 -8.97 -4.55
N ARG A 136 19.24 -9.05 -3.79
CA ARG A 136 19.35 -8.43 -2.47
C ARG A 136 19.73 -6.94 -2.57
N SER A 137 20.44 -6.57 -3.62
CA SER A 137 20.78 -5.18 -3.96
C SER A 137 19.58 -4.42 -4.58
N ALA A 138 18.74 -5.10 -5.37
CA ALA A 138 17.52 -4.51 -5.95
C ALA A 138 16.46 -4.09 -4.91
N LEU A 139 16.62 -4.51 -3.64
CA LEU A 139 15.82 -4.00 -2.54
C LEU A 139 16.21 -2.57 -2.12
N GLN A 140 17.28 -1.96 -2.65
CA GLN A 140 17.77 -0.62 -2.24
C GLN A 140 17.03 0.58 -2.88
N GLY A 141 15.92 0.37 -3.57
CA GLY A 141 15.00 1.44 -4.02
C GLY A 141 13.72 1.50 -3.16
N TRP A 142 13.84 1.88 -1.88
CA TRP A 142 12.82 1.65 -0.85
C TRP A 142 11.57 2.55 -1.03
N THR A 143 10.59 2.16 -1.85
CA THR A 143 9.20 2.65 -1.69
C THR A 143 8.39 1.59 -0.97
N PHE A 144 8.10 1.79 0.32
CA PHE A 144 7.32 0.84 1.11
C PHE A 144 5.84 1.14 0.95
N ILE A 145 5.05 0.13 0.56
CA ILE A 145 3.60 0.20 0.77
C ILE A 145 3.34 -0.27 2.19
N ILE A 146 3.06 0.67 3.08
CA ILE A 146 2.52 0.31 4.39
C ILE A 146 1.03 0.10 4.18
N LYS A 147 0.60 -1.16 4.32
CA LYS A 147 -0.81 -1.44 4.49
C LYS A 147 -1.24 -0.72 5.75
N VAL A 148 -2.14 0.25 5.62
CA VAL A 148 -2.92 0.72 6.76
C VAL A 148 -3.94 -0.37 7.03
N LYS A 149 -3.48 -1.52 7.54
CA LYS A 149 -4.35 -2.53 8.09
C LYS A 149 -4.85 -1.87 9.36
N VAL A 150 -6.03 -1.27 9.27
CA VAL A 150 -6.82 -0.96 10.45
C VAL A 150 -7.08 -2.30 11.12
N ALA A 151 -6.16 -2.72 11.97
CA ALA A 151 -6.57 -3.39 13.18
C ALA A 151 -7.44 -2.35 13.87
N TRP A 152 -8.75 -2.48 13.72
CA TRP A 152 -9.72 -1.64 14.41
C TRP A 152 -9.40 -1.57 15.91
N GLN A 153 -8.66 -2.56 16.45
CA GLN A 153 -7.97 -2.54 17.75
C GLN A 153 -7.15 -1.28 18.05
N CYS A 154 -6.26 -0.81 17.17
CA CYS A 154 -5.35 0.31 17.52
C CYS A 154 -6.04 1.68 17.53
N ILE A 155 -7.01 1.90 16.65
CA ILE A 155 -7.83 3.13 16.65
C ILE A 155 -8.77 3.12 17.87
N ARG A 156 -9.32 1.96 18.23
CA ARG A 156 -10.19 1.78 19.41
C ARG A 156 -9.45 2.03 20.74
N ILE A 157 -8.19 1.59 20.85
CA ILE A 157 -7.34 1.81 22.04
C ILE A 157 -7.10 3.32 22.29
N ARG A 158 -6.95 4.15 21.24
CA ARG A 158 -6.80 5.61 21.41
C ARG A 158 -8.13 6.37 21.51
N GLN A 159 -9.25 5.80 21.05
CA GLN A 159 -10.56 6.50 20.99
C GLN A 159 -11.59 6.06 22.05
N LYS A 160 -11.25 5.17 23.01
CA LYS A 160 -12.16 4.71 24.10
C LYS A 160 -13.56 4.30 23.61
N LEU A 161 -13.66 3.34 22.68
CA LEU A 161 -14.95 2.73 22.30
C LEU A 161 -15.08 1.33 22.92
N SER A 162 -16.13 1.14 23.73
CA SER A 162 -16.40 0.06 24.71
C SER A 162 -16.04 -1.39 24.30
N GLU A 163 -15.43 -2.13 25.23
CA GLU A 163 -14.91 -3.52 25.18
C GLU A 163 -16.06 -4.53 25.35
N PRO A 164 -16.20 -5.63 24.54
CA PRO A 164 -15.75 -6.96 25.03
C PRO A 164 -15.62 -8.08 23.94
N LEU A 165 -14.78 -7.95 22.89
CA LEU A 165 -14.65 -9.01 21.84
C LEU A 165 -13.20 -9.42 21.47
N VAL A 166 -12.18 -8.85 22.11
CA VAL A 166 -10.78 -8.95 21.66
C VAL A 166 -10.06 -10.21 22.15
N GLU A 167 -10.52 -10.85 23.21
CA GLU A 167 -9.76 -11.91 23.90
C GLU A 167 -9.62 -13.22 23.10
N LYS A 168 -10.38 -13.41 22.02
CA LYS A 168 -10.37 -14.66 21.25
C LYS A 168 -9.41 -14.73 20.06
N ALA A 169 -8.76 -13.63 19.66
CA ALA A 169 -8.02 -13.59 18.38
C ALA A 169 -6.51 -13.31 18.49
N SER A 170 -5.95 -13.08 19.70
CA SER A 170 -4.53 -12.73 19.85
C SER A 170 -3.56 -13.89 19.53
N LEU A 171 -4.06 -15.12 19.39
CA LEU A 171 -3.24 -16.32 19.17
C LEU A 171 -2.91 -16.62 17.70
N LEU A 172 -3.48 -15.89 16.73
CA LEU A 172 -3.42 -16.27 15.30
C LEU A 172 -2.39 -15.52 14.43
N CYS A 173 -1.57 -14.63 15.00
CA CYS A 173 -0.53 -13.93 14.23
C CYS A 173 0.77 -13.86 15.03
N LYS A 174 1.54 -14.94 14.98
CA LYS A 174 2.99 -14.91 15.27
C LYS A 174 3.71 -14.68 13.93
N TRP A 175 4.62 -13.71 13.93
CA TRP A 175 5.48 -13.33 12.80
C TRP A 175 6.54 -14.40 12.52
#